data_AF-A0A821S7X7-F1
#
_entry.id   AF-A0A821S7X7-F1
#
_cell.length_a   1.000
_cell.length_b   1.000
_cell.length_c   1.000
_cell.angle_alpha   90.00
_cell.angle_beta   90.00
_cell.angle_gamma   90.00
#
_symmetry.space_group_name_H-M   'P 1'
#
loop_
_entity.id
_entity.type
_entity.pdbx_description
1 polymer ?
#
loop_
_entity_poly.entity_id
_entity_poly.type
_entity_poly.pdbx_seq_one_letter_code
_entity_poly.pdbx_strand_id
1 'polypeptide(L)'
;MNDKQTNGHASLQNGSEEDFEFMNELPKEDPVIIERRRVRNNEITKKLGAYLLKGYCMLSDACPECDCILLRTPDRTLLCVGCSEVDAQNASNNKETA
;
A
#
# COMPACT_ATOMS: atom_id res chain seq x y z
N MET A 1 42.66 -5.00 14.58
CA MET A 1 42.09 -6.22 15.21
C MET A 1 41.78 -5.92 16.66
N ASN A 2 40.55 -5.90 17.18
CA ASN A 2 39.23 -6.14 16.63
C ASN A 2 38.24 -5.26 17.40
N ASP A 3 37.17 -4.93 16.69
CA ASP A 3 36.16 -3.93 16.99
C ASP A 3 35.37 -4.19 18.27
N LYS A 4 35.13 -3.10 19.00
CA LYS A 4 34.12 -3.04 20.05
C LYS A 4 32.75 -3.22 19.39
N GLN A 5 32.16 -4.41 19.49
CA GLN A 5 30.74 -4.58 19.23
C GLN A 5 29.95 -3.75 20.25
N THR A 6 29.47 -2.59 19.80
CA THR A 6 28.42 -1.85 20.49
C THR A 6 27.11 -2.52 20.10
N ASN A 7 26.62 -3.40 20.98
CA ASN A 7 25.25 -3.87 20.90
C ASN A 7 24.34 -2.70 21.26
N GLY A 8 23.81 -2.01 20.24
CA GLY A 8 22.69 -1.10 20.37
C GLY A 8 21.43 -1.87 20.74
N HIS A 9 21.31 -2.26 22.00
CA HIS A 9 20.04 -2.68 22.58
C HIS A 9 19.21 -1.41 22.73
N ALA A 10 18.37 -1.12 21.73
CA ALA A 10 17.38 -0.07 21.83
C ALA A 10 16.47 -0.40 23.02
N SER A 11 16.69 0.30 24.13
CA SER A 11 15.83 0.23 25.31
C SER A 11 14.43 0.64 24.90
N LEU A 12 13.53 -0.35 24.80
CA LEU A 12 12.08 -0.13 24.77
C LEU A 12 11.74 0.60 26.07
N GLN A 13 11.48 1.91 26.00
CA GLN A 13 10.92 2.64 27.12
C GLN A 13 9.48 2.18 27.28
N ASN A 14 9.16 1.76 28.51
CA ASN A 14 7.83 1.37 28.96
C ASN A 14 6.89 2.55 28.72
N GLY A 15 5.99 2.44 27.73
CA GLY A 15 4.84 3.32 27.63
C GLY A 15 4.03 3.19 28.92
N SER A 16 3.57 4.31 29.46
CA SER A 16 2.78 4.28 30.70
C SER A 16 1.49 3.51 30.46
N GLU A 17 0.96 2.84 31.49
CA GLU A 17 -0.30 2.08 31.38
C GLU A 17 -1.46 2.97 30.88
N GLU A 18 -1.39 4.28 31.18
CA GLU A 18 -2.29 5.33 30.72
C GLU A 18 -2.20 5.58 29.19
N ASP A 19 -1.00 5.47 28.58
CA ASP A 19 -0.81 5.57 27.13
C ASP A 19 -1.44 4.38 26.38
N PHE A 20 -1.50 3.21 27.03
CA PHE A 20 -2.06 1.98 26.46
C PHE A 20 -3.60 1.98 26.49
N GLU A 21 -4.19 2.67 27.46
CA GLU A 21 -5.64 2.77 27.63
C GLU A 21 -6.25 3.69 26.57
N PHE A 22 -5.60 4.83 26.30
CA PHE A 22 -6.00 5.77 25.23
C PHE A 22 -5.95 5.16 23.82
N MET A 23 -5.00 4.26 23.55
CA MET A 23 -4.88 3.53 22.26
C MET A 23 -5.98 2.48 22.04
N ASN A 24 -6.59 1.95 23.12
CA ASN A 24 -7.66 0.95 23.01
C ASN A 24 -9.05 1.57 22.79
N GLU A 25 -9.22 2.87 23.05
CA GLU A 25 -10.47 3.60 22.84
C GLU A 25 -10.64 4.17 21.42
N LEU A 26 -9.59 4.14 20.61
CA LEU A 26 -9.72 4.50 19.20
C LEU A 26 -10.63 3.48 18.48
N PRO A 27 -11.61 3.95 17.68
CA PRO A 27 -12.47 3.07 16.93
C PRO A 27 -11.62 2.20 15.99
N LYS A 28 -11.61 0.89 16.26
CA LYS A 28 -10.91 -0.08 15.41
C LYS A 28 -11.68 -0.17 14.10
N GLU A 29 -11.01 0.14 12.98
CA GLU A 29 -11.58 -0.10 11.65
C GLU A 29 -12.02 -1.58 11.54
N ASP A 30 -13.13 -1.84 10.85
CA ASP A 30 -13.62 -3.20 10.64
C ASP A 30 -12.53 -4.04 9.94
N PRO A 31 -12.11 -5.19 10.52
CA PRO A 31 -11.10 -6.06 9.94
C PRO A 31 -11.34 -6.42 8.48
N VAL A 32 -12.62 -6.55 8.06
CA VAL A 32 -12.99 -6.83 6.67
C VAL A 32 -12.60 -5.67 5.73
N ILE A 33 -12.71 -4.43 6.19
CA ILE A 33 -12.34 -3.24 5.42
C ILE A 33 -10.81 -3.14 5.31
N ILE A 34 -10.10 -3.35 6.42
CA ILE A 34 -8.64 -3.39 6.45
C ILE A 34 -8.13 -4.45 5.47
N GLU A 35 -8.68 -5.65 5.54
CA GLU A 35 -8.25 -6.77 4.71
C GLU A 35 -8.55 -6.52 3.23
N ARG A 36 -9.74 -6.00 2.90
CA ARG A 36 -10.11 -5.62 1.53
C ARG A 36 -9.13 -4.58 0.96
N ARG A 37 -8.76 -3.56 1.75
CA ARG A 37 -7.78 -2.54 1.34
C ARG A 37 -6.41 -3.17 1.11
N ARG A 38 -5.97 -4.06 2.01
CA ARG A 38 -4.68 -4.75 1.92
C ARG A 38 -4.59 -5.61 0.66
N VAL A 39 -5.62 -6.41 0.38
CA VAL A 39 -5.69 -7.24 -0.84
C VAL A 39 -5.61 -6.37 -2.08
N ARG A 40 -6.39 -5.29 -2.15
CA ARG A 40 -6.36 -4.34 -3.26
C ARG A 40 -4.97 -3.73 -3.46
N ASN A 41 -4.36 -3.21 -2.39
CA ASN A 41 -3.05 -2.55 -2.46
C ASN A 41 -1.92 -3.50 -2.87
N ASN A 42 -2.01 -4.78 -2.47
CA ASN A 42 -1.05 -5.80 -2.90
C ASN A 42 -1.10 -6.02 -4.42
N GLU A 43 -2.30 -6.13 -5.01
CA GLU A 43 -2.44 -6.28 -6.45
C GLU A 43 -1.95 -5.05 -7.21
N ILE A 44 -2.24 -3.84 -6.70
CA ILE A 44 -1.70 -2.59 -7.24
C ILE A 44 -0.17 -2.63 -7.24
N THR A 45 0.45 -2.95 -6.11
CA THR A 45 1.92 -2.95 -5.96
C THR A 45 2.59 -3.94 -6.90
N LYS A 46 1.99 -5.13 -7.05
CA LYS A 46 2.45 -6.17 -7.98
C LYS A 46 2.46 -5.67 -9.44
N LYS A 47 1.37 -5.01 -9.86
CA LYS A 47 1.25 -4.45 -11.21
C LYS A 47 2.17 -3.25 -11.42
N LEU A 48 2.29 -2.36 -10.44
CA LEU A 48 3.24 -1.24 -10.48
C LEU A 48 4.66 -1.74 -10.75
N GLY A 49 5.13 -2.73 -9.99
CA GLY A 49 6.44 -3.33 -10.20
C GLY A 49 6.64 -3.86 -11.63
N ALA A 50 5.62 -4.53 -12.18
CA ALA A 50 5.67 -5.02 -13.56
C ALA A 50 5.77 -3.90 -14.60
N TYR A 51 5.09 -2.76 -14.41
CA TYR A 51 5.18 -1.62 -15.33
C TYR A 51 6.51 -0.88 -15.23
N LEU A 52 7.07 -0.74 -14.02
CA LEU A 52 8.40 -0.13 -13.84
C LEU A 52 9.48 -0.91 -14.59
N LEU A 53 9.44 -2.24 -14.52
CA LEU A 53 10.34 -3.12 -15.27
C LEU A 53 10.15 -3.01 -16.80
N LYS A 54 8.97 -2.60 -17.26
CA LYS A 54 8.69 -2.29 -18.68
C LYS A 54 9.14 -0.89 -19.10
N GLY A 55 9.74 -0.10 -18.19
CA GLY A 55 10.23 1.25 -18.47
C GLY A 55 9.22 2.37 -18.25
N TYR A 56 8.12 2.10 -17.53
CA TYR A 56 7.18 3.15 -17.12
C TYR A 56 7.79 3.96 -15.98
N CYS A 57 7.39 5.23 -15.86
CA CYS A 57 7.97 6.14 -14.88
C CYS A 57 6.94 6.44 -13.77
N MET A 58 7.30 6.20 -12.51
CA MET A 58 6.48 6.59 -11.36
C MET A 58 6.56 8.10 -11.15
N LEU A 59 5.41 8.73 -10.87
CA LEU A 59 5.30 10.17 -10.63
C LEU A 59 5.18 10.48 -9.14
N SER A 60 5.30 11.75 -8.77
CA SER A 60 4.98 12.23 -7.42
C SER A 60 3.49 12.47 -7.20
N ASP A 61 2.69 12.38 -8.26
CA ASP A 61 1.27 12.70 -8.25
C ASP A 61 0.41 11.45 -8.04
N ALA A 62 -0.67 11.60 -7.27
CA ALA A 62 -1.63 10.53 -7.01
C ALA A 62 -2.89 10.68 -7.89
N CYS A 63 -3.57 9.57 -8.12
CA CYS A 63 -4.85 9.54 -8.79
C CYS A 63 -5.93 10.20 -7.91
N PRO A 64 -6.72 11.16 -8.44
CA PRO A 64 -7.73 11.88 -7.64
C PRO A 64 -8.92 11.01 -7.21
N GLU A 65 -9.07 9.81 -7.77
CA GLU A 65 -10.18 8.90 -7.45
C GLU A 65 -9.84 7.88 -6.37
N CYS A 66 -8.59 7.39 -6.32
CA CYS A 66 -8.21 6.28 -5.46
C CYS A 66 -6.87 6.44 -4.74
N ASP A 67 -6.24 7.62 -4.85
CA ASP A 67 -4.96 7.98 -4.24
C ASP A 67 -3.77 7.06 -4.61
N CYS A 68 -3.92 6.17 -5.58
CA CYS A 68 -2.83 5.39 -6.13
C CYS A 68 -1.86 6.30 -6.91
N ILE A 69 -0.56 6.09 -6.73
CA ILE A 69 0.48 6.79 -7.49
C ILE A 69 0.27 6.66 -9.00
N LEU A 70 0.45 7.75 -9.73
CA LEU A 70 0.36 7.77 -11.18
C LEU A 70 1.65 7.27 -11.82
N LEU A 71 1.50 6.55 -12.92
CA LEU A 71 2.60 6.19 -13.81
C LEU A 71 2.50 7.01 -15.10
N ARG A 72 3.66 7.32 -15.68
CA ARG A 72 3.78 7.83 -17.04
C ARG A 72 4.22 6.69 -17.96
N THR A 73 3.45 6.50 -19.01
CA THR A 73 3.73 5.52 -20.06
C THR A 73 4.86 6.01 -20.99
N PRO A 74 5.45 5.13 -21.82
CA PRO A 74 6.45 5.53 -22.82
C PRO A 74 5.95 6.60 -23.80
N ASP A 75 4.66 6.59 -24.14
CA ASP A 75 3.96 7.57 -24.97
C ASP A 75 3.59 8.87 -24.23
N ARG A 76 4.07 9.06 -22.99
CA ARG A 76 3.86 10.24 -22.13
C ARG A 76 2.43 10.42 -21.60
N THR A 77 1.60 9.40 -21.69
CA THR A 77 0.25 9.39 -21.12
C THR A 77 0.30 9.06 -19.62
N LEU A 78 -0.66 9.58 -18.86
CA LEU A 78 -0.82 9.26 -17.43
C LEU A 78 -1.68 8.01 -17.26
N LEU A 79 -1.26 7.11 -16.39
CA LEU A 79 -1.94 5.84 -16.11
C LEU A 79 -2.09 5.66 -14.59
N CYS A 80 -3.31 5.40 -14.15
CA CYS A 80 -3.59 4.86 -12.81
C CYS A 80 -3.79 3.34 -12.91
N VAL A 81 -2.91 2.57 -12.27
CA VAL A 81 -3.00 1.10 -12.23
C VAL A 81 -4.15 0.63 -11.34
N GLY A 82 -4.46 1.38 -10.26
CA GLY A 82 -5.56 1.06 -9.36
C GLY A 82 -6.91 1.01 -10.07
N CYS A 83 -7.28 2.08 -10.78
CA CYS A 83 -8.56 2.17 -11.49
C CYS A 83 -8.57 1.33 -12.77
N SER A 84 -7.53 1.43 -13.61
CA SER A 84 -7.58 0.90 -14.99
C SER A 84 -7.39 -0.61 -15.06
N GLU A 85 -6.67 -1.20 -14.11
CA GLU A 85 -6.31 -2.63 -14.14
C GLU A 85 -6.98 -3.39 -13.00
N VAL A 86 -6.76 -2.95 -11.75
CA VAL A 86 -7.19 -3.72 -10.58
C VAL A 86 -8.71 -3.65 -10.39
N ASP A 87 -9.31 -2.45 -10.41
CA ASP A 87 -10.76 -2.32 -10.26
C ASP A 87 -11.52 -2.86 -11.48
N ALA A 88 -11.02 -2.58 -12.68
CA ALA A 88 -11.60 -3.10 -13.92
C ALA A 88 -11.65 -4.63 -13.95
N GLN A 89 -10.57 -5.32 -13.55
CA GLN A 89 -10.52 -6.78 -13.51
C GLN A 89 -11.46 -7.37 -12.45
N ASN A 90 -11.58 -6.73 -11.29
CA ASN A 90 -12.50 -7.17 -10.24
C ASN A 90 -13.97 -7.04 -10.70
N ALA A 91 -14.29 -6.01 -11.49
CA ALA A 91 -15.62 -5.83 -12.05
C ALA A 91 -16.00 -6.88 -13.11
N SER A 92 -15.03 -7.42 -13.86
CA SER A 92 -15.28 -8.52 -14.81
C SER A 92 -15.45 -9.86 -14.12
N ASN A 93 -14.61 -10.18 -13.12
CA ASN A 93 -14.65 -11.47 -12.44
C ASN A 93 -15.97 -11.71 -11.66
N ASN A 94 -16.63 -10.63 -11.22
CA ASN A 94 -17.88 -10.73 -10.48
C ASN A 94 -19.11 -11.01 -11.37
N LYS A 95 -18.95 -11.11 -12.71
CA LYS A 95 -20.03 -11.41 -13.66
C LYS A 95 -20.16 -12.90 -14.00
N GLU A 96 -19.22 -13.74 -13.56
CA GLU A 96 -19.18 -15.17 -13.92
C GLU A 96 -19.73 -16.09 -12.82
N THR A 97 -20.27 -15.54 -11.73
CA THR A 97 -20.81 -16.30 -10.58
C THR A 97 -22.29 -16.02 -10.25
N ALA A 98 -23.06 -15.50 -11.22
CA ALA A 98 -24.51 -15.31 -11.09
C ALA A 98 -25.29 -16.22 -12.05
#